data_AF-E3NLC7-F1
#
_entry.id   AF-E3NLC7-F1
#
_cell.length_a   1.000
_cell.length_b   1.000
_cell.length_c   1.000
_cell.angle_alpha   90.00
_cell.angle_beta   90.00
_cell.angle_gamma   90.00
#
_symmetry.space_group_name_H-M   'P 1'
#
loop_
_entity.id
_entity.type
_entity.pdbx_description
1 polymer ?
#
loop_
_entity_poly.entity_id
_entity_poly.type
_entity_poly.pdbx_seq_one_letter_code
_entity_poly.pdbx_strand_id
1 'polypeptide(L)'
;MSSLVSSKQVLSRLGLWERSTACAMVVLGSIDPLFFPYTSKVSPQNAGTQRNKQPPGFATVSNQKTITIELVGSEDRILLWNQISNKLELVEDLTIISVPNPAYTPVFTSWPQKIGITSSYWLTLENLLTCACTTITLEDSRLKNKDVDKILRKWKTGGFPNLERLKIHGRNITNNGTTILEMDWMELNVMVIQTDDGSKNATIKTNVRSIEMSVILF
;
A
#
# COMPACT_ATOMS: atom_id res chain seq x y z
N MET A 1 -0.95 50.67 23.68
CA MET A 1 -1.33 50.59 22.26
C MET A 1 -0.33 49.69 21.56
N SER A 2 -0.71 48.42 21.44
CA SER A 2 0.05 47.32 20.88
C SER A 2 -0.25 47.20 19.39
N SER A 3 0.77 47.34 18.53
CA SER A 3 0.66 46.98 17.11
C SER A 3 1.62 45.82 16.81
N LEU A 4 1.02 44.64 16.67
CA LEU A 4 1.60 43.44 16.07
C LEU A 4 2.00 43.75 14.62
N VAL A 5 3.30 43.73 14.35
CA VAL A 5 3.83 43.68 12.99
C VAL A 5 3.66 42.24 12.50
N SER A 6 2.89 42.08 11.43
CA SER A 6 2.56 40.80 10.81
C SER A 6 3.82 40.06 10.33
N SER A 7 3.91 38.77 10.65
CA SER A 7 4.99 37.82 10.32
C SER A 7 5.32 37.69 8.83
N LYS A 8 4.58 38.38 7.95
CA LYS A 8 4.86 38.50 6.52
C LYS A 8 5.97 39.50 6.19
N GLN A 9 6.34 40.41 7.11
CA GLN A 9 7.36 41.44 6.88
C GLN A 9 8.79 41.04 7.28
N VAL A 10 8.98 39.91 7.96
CA VAL A 10 10.32 39.41 8.34
C VAL A 10 10.88 38.43 7.30
N LEU A 11 10.03 37.81 6.49
CA LEU A 11 10.45 36.77 5.53
C LEU A 11 10.84 37.30 4.13
N SER A 12 10.76 38.61 3.88
CA SER A 12 11.21 39.20 2.61
C SER A 12 12.73 39.48 2.54
N ARG A 13 13.49 39.20 3.61
CA ARG A 13 14.93 39.53 3.70
C ARG A 13 15.90 38.35 3.52
N LEU A 14 15.44 37.15 3.20
CA LEU A 14 16.32 35.96 3.10
C LEU A 14 16.45 35.33 1.70
N GLY A 15 15.96 35.96 0.63
CA GLY A 15 16.43 35.66 -0.74
C GLY A 15 16.46 34.18 -1.16
N LEU A 16 15.51 33.38 -0.67
CA LEU A 16 15.38 31.94 -0.95
C LEU A 16 14.04 31.66 -1.61
N TRP A 17 13.88 32.16 -2.83
CA TRP A 17 12.77 31.76 -3.69
C TRP A 17 13.30 31.57 -5.12
N GLU A 18 13.94 30.41 -5.33
CA GLU A 18 14.07 29.70 -6.60
C GLU A 18 14.99 28.48 -6.38
N ARG A 19 14.40 27.38 -5.87
CA ARG A 19 14.83 25.97 -6.03
C ARG A 19 13.93 25.08 -5.16
N SER A 20 12.68 24.95 -5.58
CA SER A 20 11.87 23.74 -5.34
C SER A 20 10.86 23.61 -6.46
N THR A 21 11.37 23.64 -7.68
CA THR A 21 10.73 23.00 -8.82
C THR A 21 11.13 21.52 -8.79
N ALA A 22 10.13 20.65 -8.92
CA ALA A 22 10.22 19.20 -9.11
C ALA A 22 10.56 18.33 -7.87
N CYS A 23 9.57 18.09 -7.02
CA CYS A 23 9.34 16.73 -6.52
C CYS A 23 8.07 16.21 -7.19
N ALA A 24 8.25 15.32 -8.17
CA ALA A 24 7.18 14.75 -8.96
C ALA A 24 6.17 14.02 -8.06
N MET A 25 4.92 14.49 -8.07
CA MET A 25 3.80 13.62 -7.74
C MET A 25 3.71 12.56 -8.84
N VAL A 26 4.22 11.36 -8.58
CA VAL A 26 3.87 10.18 -9.39
C VAL A 26 2.77 9.44 -8.65
N VAL A 27 1.55 9.95 -8.77
CA VAL A 27 0.34 9.16 -8.55
C VAL A 27 0.04 8.51 -9.92
N LEU A 28 0.36 7.23 -10.11
CA LEU A 28 0.12 6.52 -11.37
C LEU A 28 -1.36 6.12 -11.57
N GLY A 29 -2.28 6.92 -11.05
CA GLY A 29 -3.72 6.76 -11.24
C GLY A 29 -4.37 8.14 -11.21
N SER A 30 -5.15 8.46 -12.24
CA SER A 30 -5.96 9.68 -12.25
C SER A 30 -6.94 9.64 -11.07
N ILE A 31 -6.65 10.41 -10.02
CA ILE A 31 -7.62 10.64 -8.94
C ILE A 31 -8.64 11.64 -9.49
N ASP A 32 -9.91 11.23 -9.57
CA ASP A 32 -11.00 12.17 -9.90
C ASP A 32 -10.98 13.37 -8.93
N PRO A 33 -10.98 14.63 -9.41
CA PRO A 33 -11.03 15.81 -8.56
C PRO A 33 -12.29 15.88 -7.69
N LEU A 34 -13.32 15.08 -7.99
CA LEU A 34 -14.54 14.97 -7.19
C LEU A 34 -14.34 14.16 -5.90
N PHE A 35 -13.20 13.47 -5.72
CA PHE A 35 -12.93 12.72 -4.49
C PHE A 35 -12.41 13.59 -3.33
N PHE A 36 -11.97 14.82 -3.62
CA PHE A 36 -11.49 15.78 -2.63
C PHE A 36 -11.92 17.21 -2.99
N PRO A 37 -12.82 17.86 -2.24
CA PRO A 37 -13.03 19.29 -2.42
C PRO A 37 -11.84 20.04 -1.81
N TYR A 38 -10.83 20.36 -2.62
CA TYR A 38 -9.89 21.43 -2.29
C TYR A 38 -10.42 22.74 -2.88
N THR A 39 -11.12 23.53 -2.07
CA THR A 39 -11.42 24.92 -2.43
C THR A 39 -10.27 25.81 -1.97
N SER A 40 -9.32 26.14 -2.86
CA SER A 40 -8.59 27.39 -2.70
C SER A 40 -9.45 28.50 -3.30
N LYS A 41 -9.87 29.45 -2.46
CA LYS A 41 -10.50 30.69 -2.92
C LYS A 41 -9.43 31.52 -3.65
N VAL A 42 -9.46 31.52 -4.98
CA VAL A 42 -8.82 32.58 -5.78
C VAL A 42 -9.92 33.54 -6.21
N SER A 43 -9.83 34.79 -5.75
CA SER A 43 -10.73 35.87 -6.14
C SER A 43 -10.44 36.30 -7.59
N PRO A 44 -11.44 36.70 -8.39
CA PRO A 44 -11.31 36.86 -9.84
C PRO A 44 -10.76 38.24 -10.20
N GLN A 45 -9.77 38.30 -11.10
CA GLN A 45 -9.50 39.50 -11.89
C GLN A 45 -9.18 39.17 -13.36
N ASN A 46 -10.06 39.73 -14.21
CA ASN A 46 -9.89 40.19 -15.58
C ASN A 46 -9.93 39.21 -16.78
N ALA A 47 -10.81 39.61 -17.71
CA ALA A 47 -11.28 38.93 -18.90
C ALA A 47 -10.43 39.22 -20.15
N GLY A 48 -10.46 38.27 -21.08
CA GLY A 48 -10.03 38.41 -22.48
C GLY A 48 -10.59 37.27 -23.34
N THR A 49 -11.14 37.60 -24.50
CA THR A 49 -12.23 36.91 -25.21
C THR A 49 -11.78 36.01 -26.38
N GLN A 50 -12.28 34.76 -26.39
CA GLN A 50 -12.75 33.88 -27.51
C GLN A 50 -11.81 33.45 -28.66
N ARG A 51 -11.67 32.11 -28.88
CA ARG A 51 -12.31 31.39 -30.02
C ARG A 51 -12.03 29.87 -30.09
N ASN A 52 -13.13 29.10 -30.10
CA ASN A 52 -13.43 27.81 -30.76
C ASN A 52 -12.33 26.78 -31.07
N LYS A 53 -12.39 25.62 -30.39
CA LYS A 53 -12.27 24.27 -31.01
C LYS A 53 -13.24 23.29 -30.31
N GLN A 54 -13.86 22.42 -31.12
CA GLN A 54 -14.86 21.37 -30.83
C GLN A 54 -14.72 20.64 -29.46
N PRO A 55 -15.81 20.11 -28.87
CA PRO A 55 -15.72 19.29 -27.66
C PRO A 55 -15.45 17.82 -28.02
N PRO A 56 -14.44 17.15 -27.44
CA PRO A 56 -14.40 15.72 -27.42
C PRO A 56 -14.66 15.21 -26.00
N GLY A 57 -15.71 14.39 -25.88
CA GLY A 57 -15.76 13.31 -24.89
C GLY A 57 -16.37 13.65 -23.54
N PHE A 58 -17.68 13.45 -23.42
CA PHE A 58 -18.24 12.92 -22.18
C PHE A 58 -17.71 11.49 -22.01
N ALA A 59 -16.88 11.28 -20.99
CA ALA A 59 -16.83 10.09 -20.14
C ALA A 59 -15.50 10.09 -19.39
N THR A 60 -15.57 10.17 -18.06
CA THR A 60 -14.60 9.50 -17.19
C THR A 60 -15.34 9.18 -15.91
N VAL A 61 -15.90 7.98 -15.85
CA VAL A 61 -16.01 7.28 -14.57
C VAL A 61 -14.59 6.80 -14.30
N SER A 62 -13.82 7.49 -13.44
CA SER A 62 -12.54 6.92 -13.04
C SER A 62 -12.84 5.76 -12.09
N ASN A 63 -12.82 4.54 -12.64
CA ASN A 63 -12.71 3.32 -11.84
C ASN A 63 -11.38 3.42 -11.07
N GLN A 64 -11.41 3.84 -9.81
CA GLN A 64 -10.23 3.82 -8.93
C GLN A 64 -9.89 2.36 -8.58
N LYS A 65 -9.31 1.66 -9.55
CA LYS A 65 -8.96 0.25 -9.46
C LYS A 65 -7.60 0.03 -8.79
N THR A 66 -6.70 1.01 -8.89
CA THR A 66 -5.31 0.86 -8.44
C THR A 66 -4.76 2.16 -7.89
N ILE A 67 -4.15 2.09 -6.71
CA ILE A 67 -3.45 3.20 -6.05
C ILE A 67 -2.02 2.75 -5.77
N THR A 68 -1.05 3.52 -6.26
CA THR A 68 0.37 3.34 -5.93
C THR A 68 0.84 4.52 -5.10
N ILE A 69 1.39 4.26 -3.92
CA ILE A 69 1.88 5.26 -2.99
C ILE A 69 3.35 5.00 -2.71
N GLU A 70 4.13 6.06 -2.81
CA GLU A 70 5.46 6.11 -2.23
C GLU A 70 5.35 6.94 -0.94
N LEU A 71 5.63 6.36 0.22
CA LEU A 71 5.71 7.13 1.46
C LEU A 71 7.18 7.51 1.61
N VAL A 72 7.59 8.61 0.98
CA VAL A 72 8.87 9.30 1.26
C VAL A 72 8.62 10.35 2.35
N GLY A 73 9.58 10.67 3.21
CA GLY A 73 9.37 11.25 4.56
C GLY A 73 8.86 12.68 4.66
N SER A 74 8.11 13.17 3.67
CA SER A 74 7.42 14.44 3.73
C SER A 74 6.12 14.34 4.55
N GLU A 75 5.83 15.39 5.32
CA GLU A 75 4.59 15.55 6.09
C GLU A 75 3.35 15.40 5.19
N ASP A 76 3.41 15.89 3.95
CA ASP A 76 2.35 15.79 2.95
C ASP A 76 1.94 14.35 2.65
N ARG A 77 2.89 13.41 2.64
CA ARG A 77 2.61 12.00 2.33
C ARG A 77 2.02 11.26 3.54
N ILE A 78 2.32 11.70 4.76
CA ILE A 78 1.66 11.22 5.99
C ILE A 78 0.20 11.70 6.00
N LEU A 79 -0.05 12.96 5.65
CA LEU A 79 -1.41 13.50 5.52
C LEU A 79 -2.21 12.77 4.45
N LEU A 80 -1.59 12.48 3.29
CA LEU A 80 -2.19 11.68 2.22
C LEU A 80 -2.56 10.27 2.70
N TRP A 81 -1.67 9.59 3.43
CA TRP A 81 -1.97 8.28 4.02
C TRP A 81 -3.20 8.34 4.93
N ASN A 82 -3.27 9.31 5.83
CA ASN A 82 -4.39 9.47 6.76
C ASN A 82 -5.71 9.72 6.03
N GLN A 83 -5.69 10.38 4.87
CA GLN A 83 -6.88 10.62 4.05
C GLN A 83 -7.32 9.41 3.21
N ILE A 84 -6.40 8.53 2.83
CA ILE A 84 -6.70 7.35 1.99
C ILE A 84 -7.02 6.13 2.87
N SER A 85 -6.34 5.97 4.00
CA SER A 85 -6.41 4.79 4.88
C SER A 85 -7.83 4.45 5.37
N ASN A 86 -8.70 5.45 5.47
CA ASN A 86 -10.10 5.29 5.88
C ASN A 86 -11.04 4.80 4.76
N LYS A 87 -10.56 4.71 3.52
CA LYS A 87 -11.34 4.31 2.32
C LYS A 87 -10.69 3.17 1.55
N LEU A 88 -9.76 2.42 2.17
CA LEU A 88 -9.04 1.34 1.49
C LEU A 88 -9.95 0.20 1.05
N GLU A 89 -11.11 0.02 1.69
CA GLU A 89 -12.11 -0.97 1.28
C GLU A 89 -12.64 -0.78 -0.16
N LEU A 90 -12.57 0.45 -0.69
CA LEU A 90 -12.98 0.78 -2.06
C LEU A 90 -11.84 0.58 -3.08
N VAL A 91 -10.63 0.27 -2.60
CA VAL A 91 -9.43 0.16 -3.41
C VAL A 91 -9.22 -1.31 -3.78
N GLU A 92 -9.26 -1.62 -5.08
CA GLU A 92 -8.99 -2.98 -5.54
C GLU A 92 -7.51 -3.34 -5.40
N ASP A 93 -6.60 -2.43 -5.76
CA ASP A 93 -5.15 -2.70 -5.72
C ASP A 93 -4.39 -1.55 -5.09
N LEU A 94 -3.71 -1.82 -3.97
CA LEU A 94 -2.83 -0.88 -3.29
C LEU A 94 -1.39 -1.34 -3.38
N THR A 95 -0.53 -0.52 -3.97
CA THR A 95 0.92 -0.75 -3.96
C THR A 95 1.63 0.32 -3.12
N ILE A 96 2.41 -0.11 -2.11
CA ILE A 96 3.25 0.75 -1.28
C ILE A 96 4.72 0.45 -1.58
N ILE A 97 5.43 1.39 -2.17
CA ILE A 97 6.83 1.15 -2.62
C ILE A 97 7.81 1.27 -1.46
N SER A 98 7.69 2.34 -0.66
CA SER A 98 8.63 2.64 0.41
C SER A 98 7.92 3.31 1.57
N VAL A 99 8.48 3.14 2.77
CA VAL A 99 8.19 3.94 3.96
C VAL A 99 9.51 4.58 4.40
N PRO A 100 9.50 5.88 4.76
CA PRO A 100 10.73 6.66 4.80
C PRO A 100 11.35 6.76 6.17
N ASN A 101 10.52 6.58 7.19
CA ASN A 101 10.87 6.85 8.56
C ASN A 101 10.49 5.62 9.40
N PRO A 102 11.47 4.92 10.00
CA PRO A 102 11.20 3.86 10.96
C PRO A 102 10.32 4.31 12.13
N ALA A 103 10.26 5.61 12.42
CA ALA A 103 9.40 6.19 13.46
C ALA A 103 7.93 6.34 13.04
N TYR A 104 7.60 6.16 11.75
CA TYR A 104 6.22 6.19 11.26
C TYR A 104 5.86 4.84 10.64
N THR A 105 4.96 4.12 11.32
CA THR A 105 4.39 2.86 10.83
C THR A 105 2.97 3.14 10.35
N PRO A 106 2.67 3.00 9.05
CA PRO A 106 1.31 3.13 8.54
C PRO A 106 0.35 2.19 9.28
N VAL A 107 -0.73 2.76 9.81
CA VAL A 107 -1.80 2.00 10.45
C VAL A 107 -2.92 1.77 9.45
N PHE A 108 -3.34 0.52 9.32
CA PHE A 108 -4.46 0.11 8.47
C PHE A 108 -5.73 0.02 9.32
N THR A 109 -6.71 0.89 9.04
CA THR A 109 -8.06 0.81 9.63
C THR A 109 -9.00 -0.04 8.78
N SER A 110 -8.66 -0.23 7.51
CA SER A 110 -9.35 -1.07 6.53
C SER A 110 -8.32 -1.65 5.56
N TRP A 111 -8.72 -2.66 4.78
CA TRP A 111 -7.82 -3.35 3.85
C TRP A 111 -8.34 -3.28 2.41
N PRO A 112 -7.45 -3.09 1.42
CA PRO A 112 -7.80 -3.22 0.01
C PRO A 112 -8.01 -4.69 -0.37
N GLN A 113 -8.57 -4.93 -1.55
CA GLN A 113 -8.68 -6.29 -2.07
C GLN A 113 -7.30 -6.91 -2.34
N LYS A 114 -6.39 -6.15 -2.93
CA LYS A 114 -5.02 -6.58 -3.23
C LYS A 114 -4.04 -5.58 -2.63
N ILE A 115 -2.99 -6.09 -2.00
CA ILE A 115 -1.92 -5.26 -1.44
C ILE A 115 -0.55 -5.77 -1.86
N GLY A 116 0.26 -4.85 -2.39
CA GLY A 116 1.68 -5.02 -2.66
C GLY A 116 2.49 -4.05 -1.81
N ILE A 117 3.49 -4.53 -1.07
CA ILE A 117 4.41 -3.67 -0.31
C ILE A 117 5.84 -4.05 -0.65
N THR A 118 6.57 -3.16 -1.34
CA THR A 118 7.94 -3.44 -1.77
C THR A 118 8.94 -3.36 -0.62
N SER A 119 8.79 -2.37 0.27
CA SER A 119 9.65 -2.23 1.45
C SER A 119 8.90 -2.63 2.71
N SER A 120 8.54 -3.91 2.84
CA SER A 120 7.64 -4.40 3.90
C SER A 120 8.31 -4.66 5.27
N TYR A 121 9.53 -4.16 5.48
CA TYR A 121 10.30 -4.40 6.71
C TYR A 121 9.65 -3.87 7.99
N TRP A 122 8.72 -2.92 7.87
CA TRP A 122 7.97 -2.32 8.97
C TRP A 122 6.66 -3.04 9.28
N LEU A 123 6.20 -3.94 8.40
CA LEU A 123 4.96 -4.68 8.60
C LEU A 123 5.18 -5.80 9.62
N THR A 124 4.35 -5.84 10.65
CA THR A 124 4.38 -6.88 11.68
C THR A 124 3.52 -8.08 11.28
N LEU A 125 3.81 -9.25 11.87
CA LEU A 125 2.96 -10.42 11.74
C LEU A 125 1.52 -10.12 12.20
N GLU A 126 1.36 -9.37 13.29
CA GLU A 126 0.03 -9.01 13.84
C GLU A 126 -0.82 -8.23 12.83
N ASN A 127 -0.23 -7.24 12.15
CA ASN A 127 -0.91 -6.50 11.09
C ASN A 127 -1.32 -7.44 9.94
N LEU A 128 -0.43 -8.34 9.56
CA LEU A 128 -0.73 -9.28 8.48
C LEU A 128 -1.85 -10.25 8.86
N LEU A 129 -1.90 -10.73 10.11
CA LEU A 129 -2.93 -11.65 10.58
C LEU A 129 -4.34 -11.03 10.59
N THR A 130 -4.47 -9.70 10.51
CA THR A 130 -5.77 -8.99 10.40
C THR A 130 -6.11 -8.55 8.97
N CYS A 131 -5.25 -8.81 7.97
CA CYS A 131 -5.50 -8.49 6.55
C CYS A 131 -6.70 -9.29 6.03
N ALA A 132 -7.73 -8.59 5.54
CA ALA A 132 -8.90 -9.19 4.88
C ALA A 132 -8.73 -9.30 3.35
N CYS A 133 -7.48 -9.29 2.90
CA CYS A 133 -7.05 -9.12 1.51
C CYS A 133 -7.13 -10.44 0.72
N THR A 134 -7.45 -10.38 -0.58
CA THR A 134 -7.41 -11.55 -1.47
C THR A 134 -6.00 -11.83 -1.99
N THR A 135 -5.22 -10.79 -2.26
CA THR A 135 -3.82 -10.93 -2.69
C THR A 135 -2.92 -10.11 -1.80
N ILE A 136 -1.88 -10.74 -1.29
CA ILE A 136 -0.86 -10.11 -0.44
C ILE A 136 0.51 -10.40 -1.05
N THR A 137 1.25 -9.35 -1.39
CA THR A 137 2.63 -9.44 -1.87
C THR A 137 3.53 -8.56 -1.01
N LEU A 138 4.48 -9.17 -0.32
CA LEU A 138 5.44 -8.49 0.55
C LEU A 138 6.85 -8.74 0.02
N GLU A 139 7.57 -7.68 -0.33
CA GLU A 139 9.00 -7.73 -0.65
C GLU A 139 9.80 -7.07 0.49
N ASP A 140 11.09 -7.40 0.61
CA ASP A 140 11.98 -6.95 1.69
C ASP A 140 11.40 -7.06 3.10
N SER A 141 10.66 -8.15 3.36
CA SER A 141 10.04 -8.40 4.66
C SER A 141 11.06 -8.80 5.73
N ARG A 142 10.75 -8.45 6.99
CA ARG A 142 11.47 -8.95 8.18
C ARG A 142 10.93 -10.27 8.72
N LEU A 143 9.80 -10.76 8.19
CA LEU A 143 9.19 -12.03 8.58
C LEU A 143 10.18 -13.19 8.41
N LYS A 144 10.14 -14.13 9.35
CA LYS A 144 11.00 -15.32 9.39
C LYS A 144 10.19 -16.58 9.13
N ASN A 145 10.84 -17.73 8.96
CA ASN A 145 10.19 -19.03 8.79
C ASN A 145 9.10 -19.31 9.86
N LYS A 146 9.34 -18.96 11.13
CA LYS A 146 8.36 -19.10 12.22
C LYS A 146 7.10 -18.25 12.03
N ASP A 147 7.24 -17.07 11.44
CA ASP A 147 6.10 -16.19 11.18
C ASP A 147 5.28 -16.72 10.01
N VAL A 148 5.96 -17.22 8.97
CA VAL A 148 5.34 -17.93 7.85
C VAL A 148 4.57 -19.16 8.33
N ASP A 149 5.16 -19.97 9.22
CA ASP A 149 4.49 -21.12 9.83
C ASP A 149 3.18 -20.73 10.52
N LYS A 150 3.18 -19.64 11.31
CA LYS A 150 1.97 -19.12 11.95
C LYS A 150 0.91 -18.68 10.94
N ILE A 151 1.32 -18.04 9.85
CA ILE A 151 0.40 -17.60 8.79
C ILE A 151 -0.26 -18.80 8.12
N LEU A 152 0.53 -19.80 7.73
CA LEU A 152 0.01 -21.00 7.07
C LEU A 152 -0.88 -21.84 7.99
N ARG A 153 -0.51 -21.99 9.27
CA ARG A 153 -1.35 -22.65 10.28
C ARG A 153 -2.68 -21.92 10.47
N LYS A 154 -2.66 -20.58 10.54
CA LYS A 154 -3.89 -19.79 10.63
C LYS A 154 -4.77 -19.96 9.40
N TRP A 155 -4.19 -19.95 8.19
CA TRP A 155 -4.94 -20.23 6.97
C TRP A 155 -5.56 -21.62 7.00
N LYS A 156 -4.80 -22.63 7.42
CA LYS A 156 -5.26 -24.02 7.52
C LYS A 156 -6.48 -24.18 8.44
N THR A 157 -6.53 -23.45 9.55
CA THR A 157 -7.67 -23.45 10.48
C THR A 157 -8.85 -22.57 10.01
N GLY A 158 -8.90 -22.15 8.74
CA GLY A 158 -9.97 -21.32 8.17
C GLY A 158 -9.77 -19.81 8.30
N GLY A 159 -8.60 -19.35 8.74
CA GLY A 159 -8.24 -17.93 8.71
C GLY A 159 -8.00 -17.43 7.28
N PHE A 160 -8.04 -16.11 7.09
CA PHE A 160 -7.89 -15.46 5.78
C PHE A 160 -8.94 -15.94 4.76
N PRO A 161 -10.25 -15.75 5.03
CA PRO A 161 -11.33 -16.33 4.23
C PRO A 161 -11.32 -15.87 2.77
N ASN A 162 -10.76 -14.71 2.46
CA ASN A 162 -10.74 -14.14 1.12
C ASN A 162 -9.42 -14.41 0.37
N LEU A 163 -8.43 -15.00 1.03
CA LEU A 163 -7.08 -15.11 0.47
C LEU A 163 -7.06 -16.07 -0.71
N GLU A 164 -6.56 -15.57 -1.84
CA GLU A 164 -6.30 -16.29 -3.08
C GLU A 164 -4.80 -16.46 -3.29
N ARG A 165 -4.00 -15.46 -2.89
CA ARG A 165 -2.55 -15.48 -3.08
C ARG A 165 -1.79 -14.76 -1.98
N LEU A 166 -0.75 -15.41 -1.48
CA LEU A 166 0.21 -14.83 -0.54
C LEU A 166 1.62 -15.02 -1.10
N LYS A 167 2.38 -13.94 -1.25
CA LYS A 167 3.81 -13.98 -1.58
C LYS A 167 4.58 -13.18 -0.54
N ILE A 168 5.59 -13.81 0.06
CA ILE A 168 6.48 -13.14 1.02
C ILE A 168 7.91 -13.39 0.56
N HIS A 169 8.64 -12.31 0.33
CA HIS A 169 10.08 -12.30 0.09
C HIS A 169 10.77 -11.53 1.20
N GLY A 170 11.82 -12.10 1.78
CA GLY A 170 12.54 -11.48 2.88
C GLY A 170 13.83 -12.22 3.21
N ARG A 171 14.87 -11.47 3.58
CA ARG A 171 16.21 -12.06 3.83
C ARG A 171 16.24 -13.02 5.01
N ASN A 172 15.26 -12.93 5.91
CA ASN A 172 15.15 -13.80 7.10
C ASN A 172 14.40 -15.10 6.83
N ILE A 173 13.89 -15.29 5.60
CA ILE A 173 13.32 -16.55 5.14
C ILE A 173 14.48 -17.38 4.60
N THR A 174 14.80 -18.49 5.26
CA THR A 174 15.95 -19.33 4.90
C THR A 174 15.55 -20.77 4.67
N ASN A 175 16.28 -21.46 3.80
CA ASN A 175 16.06 -22.88 3.49
C ASN A 175 16.55 -23.85 4.58
N ASN A 176 17.43 -23.37 5.45
CA ASN A 176 17.91 -24.05 6.66
C ASN A 176 17.21 -23.55 7.93
N GLY A 177 16.11 -22.82 7.78
CA GLY A 177 15.35 -22.28 8.88
C GLY A 177 14.58 -23.36 9.64
N THR A 178 13.72 -22.94 10.56
CA THR A 178 12.79 -23.87 11.21
C THR A 178 11.83 -24.49 10.19
N THR A 179 11.41 -25.72 10.46
CA THR A 179 10.34 -26.40 9.72
C THR A 179 9.09 -25.54 9.70
N ILE A 180 8.38 -25.58 8.58
CA ILE A 180 7.10 -24.90 8.36
C ILE A 180 6.07 -26.02 8.16
N LEU A 181 5.00 -26.02 8.96
CA LEU A 181 4.02 -27.12 8.99
C LEU A 181 4.66 -28.49 9.25
N GLU A 182 5.72 -28.53 10.08
CA GLU A 182 6.52 -29.74 10.37
C GLU A 182 7.25 -30.34 9.16
N MET A 183 7.28 -29.62 8.04
CA MET A 183 8.01 -29.98 6.82
C MET A 183 9.28 -29.14 6.70
N ASP A 184 10.31 -29.71 6.09
CA ASP A 184 11.48 -28.94 5.69
C ASP A 184 11.20 -28.04 4.47
N TRP A 185 12.16 -27.18 4.12
CA TRP A 185 11.99 -26.21 3.03
C TRP A 185 11.81 -26.86 1.65
N MET A 186 12.43 -28.02 1.42
CA MET A 186 12.38 -28.72 0.13
C MET A 186 11.09 -29.54 0.00
N GLU A 187 10.65 -30.18 1.09
CA GLU A 187 9.38 -30.89 1.17
C GLU A 187 8.18 -29.96 0.98
N LEU A 188 8.27 -28.73 1.50
CA LEU A 188 7.22 -27.73 1.34
C LEU A 188 7.05 -27.28 -0.12
N ASN A 189 8.09 -27.39 -0.94
CA ASN A 189 8.06 -26.92 -2.32
C ASN A 189 7.16 -27.80 -3.18
N VAL A 190 6.22 -27.17 -3.90
CA VAL A 190 5.21 -27.84 -4.74
C VAL A 190 4.21 -28.66 -3.92
N MET A 191 4.17 -28.48 -2.60
CA MET A 191 3.20 -29.16 -1.75
C MET A 191 1.80 -28.58 -1.93
N VAL A 192 0.80 -29.45 -1.87
CA VAL A 192 -0.61 -29.06 -1.76
C VAL A 192 -1.05 -29.25 -0.32
N ILE A 193 -1.51 -28.16 0.30
CA ILE A 193 -2.10 -28.17 1.64
C ILE A 193 -3.60 -27.92 1.54
N GLN A 194 -4.36 -28.44 2.49
CA GLN A 194 -5.81 -28.30 2.56
C GLN A 194 -6.19 -27.71 3.92
N THR A 195 -7.26 -26.90 3.95
CA THR A 195 -7.85 -26.42 5.19
C THR A 195 -8.41 -27.56 6.03
N ASP A 196 -8.47 -27.41 7.35
CA ASP A 196 -8.91 -28.47 8.26
C ASP A 196 -10.39 -28.86 8.04
N ASP A 197 -11.21 -27.92 7.55
CA ASP A 197 -12.61 -28.16 7.16
C ASP A 197 -12.74 -28.78 5.76
N GLY A 198 -11.64 -28.94 5.04
CA GLY A 198 -11.58 -29.48 3.70
C GLY A 198 -12.07 -28.56 2.58
N SER A 199 -12.46 -27.33 2.88
CA SER A 199 -13.14 -26.42 1.92
C SER A 199 -12.22 -25.84 0.83
N LYS A 200 -10.92 -25.72 1.09
CA LYS A 200 -9.96 -25.10 0.17
C LYS A 200 -8.63 -25.83 0.14
N ASN A 201 -8.01 -25.83 -1.05
CA ASN A 201 -6.63 -26.26 -1.22
C ASN A 201 -5.73 -25.07 -1.51
N ALA A 202 -4.43 -25.21 -1.25
CA ALA A 202 -3.43 -24.28 -1.70
C ALA A 202 -2.15 -24.99 -2.11
N THR A 203 -1.55 -24.52 -3.20
CA THR A 203 -0.20 -24.94 -3.60
C THR A 203 0.83 -24.00 -2.98
N ILE A 204 1.90 -24.56 -2.43
CA ILE A 204 3.04 -23.81 -1.93
C ILE A 204 4.21 -23.93 -2.90
N LYS A 205 4.87 -22.81 -3.17
CA LYS A 205 6.15 -22.74 -3.89
C LYS A 205 7.15 -22.02 -3.04
N THR A 206 8.33 -22.60 -2.90
CA THR A 206 9.43 -21.98 -2.18
C THR A 206 10.55 -21.65 -3.16
N ASN A 207 11.13 -20.47 -3.01
CA ASN A 207 12.31 -20.02 -3.75
C ASN A 207 13.36 -19.49 -2.77
N VAL A 208 14.52 -19.08 -3.27
CA VAL A 208 15.54 -18.45 -2.43
C VAL A 208 14.95 -17.20 -1.76
N ARG A 209 14.84 -17.25 -0.43
CA ARG A 209 14.31 -16.17 0.42
C ARG A 209 12.85 -15.79 0.17
N SER A 210 12.07 -16.64 -0.49
CA SER A 210 10.65 -16.38 -0.69
C SER A 210 9.79 -17.62 -0.62
N ILE A 211 8.55 -17.39 -0.20
CA ILE A 211 7.47 -18.36 -0.21
C ILE A 211 6.27 -17.75 -0.91
N GLU A 212 5.61 -18.55 -1.72
CA GLU A 212 4.36 -18.21 -2.39
C GLU A 212 3.32 -19.30 -2.13
N MET A 213 2.13 -18.88 -1.76
CA MET A 213 0.95 -19.73 -1.62
C MET A 213 -0.11 -19.26 -2.61
N SER A 214 -0.71 -20.19 -3.32
CA SER A 214 -1.83 -19.94 -4.24
C SER A 214 -2.99 -20.85 -3.86
N VAL A 215 -4.12 -20.26 -3.46
CA VAL A 215 -5.34 -20.97 -3.08
C VAL A 215 -6.10 -21.36 -4.34
N ILE A 216 -6.56 -22.60 -4.36
CA ILE A 216 -7.37 -23.19 -5.43
C ILE A 216 -8.74 -23.47 -4.80
N LEU A 217 -9.75 -22.77 -5.28
CA LEU A 217 -11.14 -22.99 -4.88
C LEU A 217 -11.71 -24.13 -5.73
N PHE A 218 -12.43 -25.05 -5.08
CA PHE A 218 -13.19 -26.11 -5.74
C PHE A 218 -14.55 -25.61 -6.21
#